data_AF-A0A0C1NZE8-F1
#
_entry.id   AF-A0A0C1NZE8-F1
#
_cell.length_a   1.000
_cell.length_b   1.000
_cell.length_c   1.000
_cell.angle_alpha   90.00
_cell.angle_beta   90.00
_cell.angle_gamma   90.00
#
_symmetry.space_group_name_H-M   'P 1'
#
loop_
_entity.id
_entity.type
_entity.pdbx_description
1 polymer ?
#
loop_
_entity_poly.entity_id
_entity_poly.type
_entity_poly.pdbx_seq_one_letter_code
_entity_poly.pdbx_strand_id
1 'polypeptide(L)'
;KEFEKNQSELKRLIDESSVILKDREISQCRNELDVLRERSRLLDQAGDMIGRISTAEKALKDLATSLKTSKHSHEKILDEIKSATDKKVLLERNIENMEIQVSLMSRIRDLEEDRKRLEDGKACPLCGATDHPYAKGNVPELNKAEAALKETKNEFKKESKKLSKLETDQAKQAAEIKHVEKDIAEKTTVLNSDNKQFTDTLQVLNITEVAEKRAVKVREELAVVQKSIVEISGIIASAEEKSKKEKAAQVVLEKMRVKVENSSKALQEAKFKLELAGSEHTRLVKECDDYAKQIEKARANALKDVELFGIEQIQSVALDAILKDLTQRKKTWEMKQTAKAGHEKKISDLKAGIDKDSALFDSLEKDLTVRGKERDELMLQYESLCASRRELFGDRNPDQEEKRLADTVEQAGKSLEKTREQYEKIEREINALKEKMDLLKGNIERRARELVQAEKNLKDKIKRSGFEDEADFLSS
;
A
#
# COMPACT_ATOMS: atom_id res chain seq x y z
N LYS A 1 0.36 -35.52 14.99
CA LYS A 1 0.96 -36.63 14.22
C LYS A 1 2.42 -36.36 13.81
N GLU A 2 2.70 -35.43 12.90
CA GLU A 2 4.09 -35.21 12.43
C GLU A 2 4.99 -34.52 13.48
N PHE A 3 4.44 -33.54 14.23
CA PHE A 3 5.15 -32.91 15.36
C PHE A 3 5.50 -33.91 16.48
N GLU A 4 4.53 -34.75 16.87
CA GLU A 4 4.74 -35.80 17.89
C GLU A 4 5.80 -36.82 17.45
N LYS A 5 5.79 -37.22 16.16
CA LYS A 5 6.80 -38.12 15.60
C LYS A 5 8.21 -37.53 15.73
N ASN A 6 8.39 -36.26 15.38
CA ASN A 6 9.69 -35.58 15.49
C ASN A 6 10.11 -35.41 16.96
N GLN A 7 9.16 -35.19 17.88
CA GLN A 7 9.44 -35.09 19.31
C GLN A 7 9.90 -36.43 19.89
N SER A 8 9.25 -37.53 19.50
CA SER A 8 9.70 -38.89 19.86
C SER A 8 11.09 -39.20 19.30
N GLU A 9 11.37 -38.76 18.07
CA GLU A 9 12.69 -38.96 17.45
C GLU A 9 13.80 -38.16 18.14
N LEU A 10 13.54 -36.90 18.50
CA LEU A 10 14.49 -36.09 19.29
C LEU A 10 14.77 -36.76 20.65
N LYS A 11 13.72 -37.22 21.35
CA LYS A 11 13.87 -37.92 22.63
C LYS A 11 14.72 -39.18 22.50
N ARG A 12 14.45 -39.99 21.45
CA ARG A 12 15.26 -41.18 21.16
C ARG A 12 16.74 -40.83 20.92
N LEU A 13 17.04 -39.75 20.19
CA LEU A 13 18.42 -39.33 19.92
C LEU A 13 19.14 -38.83 21.18
N ILE A 14 18.43 -38.15 22.09
CA ILE A 14 18.96 -37.73 23.40
C ILE A 14 19.28 -38.97 24.25
N ASP A 15 18.34 -39.91 24.33
CA ASP A 15 18.52 -41.15 25.10
C ASP A 15 19.69 -41.99 24.54
N GLU A 16 19.78 -42.14 23.21
CA GLU A 16 20.91 -42.82 22.55
C GLU A 16 22.25 -42.13 22.81
N SER A 17 22.29 -40.79 22.85
CA SER A 17 23.51 -40.02 23.13
C SER A 17 23.96 -40.19 24.59
N SER A 18 23.01 -40.18 25.53
CA SER A 18 23.28 -40.46 26.95
C SER A 18 23.84 -41.88 27.17
N VAL A 19 23.28 -42.88 26.49
CA VAL A 19 23.75 -44.28 26.56
C VAL A 19 25.17 -44.43 25.99
N ILE A 20 25.48 -43.80 24.85
CA ILE A 20 26.82 -43.87 24.23
C ILE A 20 27.88 -43.26 25.15
N LEU A 21 27.54 -42.15 25.81
CA LEU A 21 28.44 -41.45 26.71
C LEU A 21 28.50 -42.05 28.12
N LYS A 22 27.62 -43.00 28.46
CA LYS A 22 27.53 -43.62 29.80
C LYS A 22 27.53 -42.58 30.92
N ASP A 23 26.71 -41.54 30.74
CA ASP A 23 26.57 -40.38 31.64
C ASP A 23 27.84 -39.51 31.83
N ARG A 24 28.85 -39.66 30.97
CA ARG A 24 30.01 -38.76 30.90
C ARG A 24 29.75 -37.59 29.96
N GLU A 25 30.45 -36.48 30.19
CA GLU A 25 30.46 -35.41 29.21
C GLU A 25 31.45 -35.71 28.07
N ILE A 26 31.13 -35.28 26.84
CA ILE A 26 32.07 -35.36 25.69
C ILE A 26 33.42 -34.68 26.01
N SER A 27 33.39 -33.59 26.80
CA SER A 27 34.58 -32.90 27.31
C SER A 27 35.49 -33.82 28.11
N GLN A 28 34.91 -34.65 29.00
CA GLN A 28 35.64 -35.62 29.82
C GLN A 28 36.28 -36.71 28.94
N CYS A 29 35.53 -37.27 27.99
CA CYS A 29 36.06 -38.26 27.05
C CYS A 29 37.21 -37.70 26.18
N ARG A 30 37.12 -36.43 25.76
CA ARG A 30 38.20 -35.77 25.01
C ARG A 30 39.46 -35.59 25.86
N ASN A 31 39.30 -35.14 27.11
CA ASN A 31 40.43 -35.03 28.03
C ASN A 31 41.09 -36.39 28.30
N GLU A 32 40.28 -37.44 28.51
CA GLU A 32 40.78 -38.83 28.67
C GLU A 32 41.56 -39.29 27.43
N LEU A 33 41.06 -38.98 26.22
CA LEU A 33 41.73 -39.30 24.97
C LEU A 33 43.08 -38.59 24.82
N ASP A 34 43.16 -37.32 25.19
CA ASP A 34 44.41 -36.53 25.11
C ASP A 34 45.46 -37.05 26.10
N VAL A 35 45.04 -37.40 27.33
CA VAL A 35 45.91 -38.06 28.32
C VAL A 35 46.44 -39.39 27.80
N LEU A 36 45.57 -40.21 27.19
CA LEU A 36 45.98 -41.50 26.61
C LEU A 36 46.92 -41.32 25.42
N ARG A 37 46.69 -40.34 24.54
CA ARG A 37 47.59 -40.03 23.42
C ARG A 37 48.97 -39.60 23.88
N GLU A 38 49.05 -38.75 24.90
CA GLU A 38 50.34 -38.36 25.47
C GLU A 38 51.04 -39.55 26.14
N ARG A 39 50.30 -40.41 26.85
CA ARG A 39 50.83 -41.67 27.39
C ARG A 39 51.34 -42.61 26.30
N SER A 40 50.63 -42.75 25.18
CA SER A 40 51.06 -43.54 24.02
C SER A 40 52.35 -42.98 23.42
N ARG A 41 52.43 -41.66 23.23
CA ARG A 41 53.63 -40.98 22.71
C ARG A 41 54.86 -41.25 23.57
N LEU A 42 54.71 -41.19 24.89
CA LEU A 42 55.79 -41.49 25.85
C LEU A 42 56.18 -42.98 25.83
N LEU A 43 55.22 -43.89 25.66
CA LEU A 43 55.47 -45.33 25.53
C LEU A 43 56.19 -45.67 24.22
N ASP A 44 55.83 -45.04 23.10
CA ASP A 44 56.52 -45.18 21.81
C ASP A 44 57.97 -44.70 21.93
N GLN A 45 58.20 -43.53 22.54
CA GLN A 45 59.54 -43.02 22.82
C GLN A 45 60.38 -43.98 23.68
N ALA A 46 59.77 -44.57 24.70
CA ALA A 46 60.43 -45.58 25.53
C ALA A 46 60.77 -46.85 24.72
N GLY A 47 59.89 -47.26 23.80
CA GLY A 47 60.13 -48.36 22.86
C GLY A 47 61.33 -48.11 21.94
N ASP A 48 61.42 -46.92 21.36
CA ASP A 48 62.55 -46.51 20.52
C ASP A 48 63.87 -46.46 21.31
N MET A 49 63.84 -45.97 22.55
CA MET A 49 65.00 -45.97 23.44
C MET A 49 65.49 -47.39 23.74
N ILE A 50 64.60 -48.35 23.98
CA ILE A 50 64.96 -49.76 24.18
C ILE A 50 65.67 -50.32 22.94
N GLY A 51 65.18 -49.99 21.74
CA GLY A 51 65.82 -50.38 20.49
C GLY A 51 67.25 -49.81 20.36
N ARG A 52 67.43 -48.53 20.68
CA ARG A 52 68.74 -47.85 20.68
C ARG A 52 69.71 -48.42 21.73
N ILE A 53 69.24 -48.65 22.95
CA ILE A 53 70.03 -49.27 24.04
C ILE A 53 70.51 -50.66 23.63
N SER A 54 69.60 -51.52 23.14
CA SER A 54 69.95 -52.88 22.74
C SER A 54 70.97 -52.93 21.59
N THR A 55 70.82 -52.04 20.60
CA THR A 55 71.78 -51.93 19.49
C THR A 55 73.14 -51.38 19.94
N ALA A 56 73.16 -50.40 20.84
CA ALA A 56 74.39 -49.86 21.42
C ALA A 56 75.13 -50.87 22.31
N GLU A 57 74.42 -51.65 23.14
CA GLU A 57 74.98 -52.73 23.96
C GLU A 57 75.61 -53.82 23.10
N LYS A 58 74.94 -54.23 22.02
CA LYS A 58 75.50 -55.19 21.05
C LYS A 58 76.78 -54.65 20.40
N ALA A 59 76.76 -53.40 19.94
CA ALA A 59 77.92 -52.77 19.31
C ALA A 59 79.10 -52.62 20.29
N LEU A 60 78.85 -52.29 21.56
CA LEU A 60 79.89 -52.24 22.59
C LEU A 60 80.48 -53.62 22.89
N LYS A 61 79.65 -54.67 22.89
CA LYS A 61 80.13 -56.05 23.04
C LYS A 61 81.04 -56.47 21.88
N ASP A 62 80.67 -56.13 20.65
CA ASP A 62 81.45 -56.42 19.44
C ASP A 62 82.77 -55.61 19.39
N LEU A 63 82.75 -54.35 19.83
CA LEU A 63 83.96 -53.53 19.97
C LEU A 63 84.87 -54.02 21.10
N ALA A 64 84.32 -54.47 22.22
CA ALA A 64 85.09 -55.01 23.34
C ALA A 64 85.80 -56.32 22.96
N THR A 65 85.17 -57.19 22.17
CA THR A 65 85.82 -58.39 21.63
C THR A 65 86.91 -58.01 20.62
N SER A 66 86.66 -57.05 19.73
CA SER A 66 87.67 -56.52 18.79
C SER A 66 88.89 -55.91 19.52
N LEU A 67 88.66 -55.09 20.55
CA LEU A 67 89.72 -54.51 21.37
C LEU A 67 90.58 -55.59 22.04
N LYS A 68 89.94 -56.64 22.58
CA LYS A 68 90.66 -57.76 23.19
C LYS A 68 91.54 -58.48 22.18
N THR A 69 91.05 -58.73 20.96
CA THR A 69 91.85 -59.34 19.89
C THR A 69 93.00 -58.44 19.43
N SER A 70 92.76 -57.14 19.31
CA SER A 70 93.78 -56.17 18.89
C SER A 70 94.88 -56.01 19.94
N LYS A 71 94.53 -55.97 21.24
CA LYS A 71 95.50 -55.94 22.36
C LYS A 71 96.37 -57.20 22.39
N HIS A 72 95.77 -58.37 22.21
CA HIS A 72 96.51 -59.64 22.14
C HIS A 72 97.48 -59.68 20.95
N SER A 73 97.07 -59.15 19.80
CA SER A 73 97.98 -59.05 18.64
C SER A 73 99.12 -58.06 18.89
N HIS A 74 98.84 -56.93 19.54
CA HIS A 74 99.85 -55.93 19.86
C HIS A 74 100.89 -56.47 20.84
N GLU A 75 100.47 -57.24 21.83
CA GLU A 75 101.35 -57.91 22.79
C GLU A 75 102.27 -58.93 22.09
N LYS A 76 101.75 -59.73 21.14
CA LYS A 76 102.58 -60.61 20.31
C LYS A 76 103.62 -59.87 19.48
N ILE A 77 103.25 -58.74 18.86
CA ILE A 77 104.20 -57.93 18.09
C ILE A 77 105.28 -57.35 19.01
N LEU A 78 104.92 -56.91 20.22
CA LEU A 78 105.90 -56.44 21.21
C LEU A 78 106.91 -57.53 21.60
N ASP A 79 106.44 -58.77 21.83
CA ASP A 79 107.31 -59.91 22.12
C ASP A 79 108.23 -60.25 20.93
N GLU A 80 107.71 -60.19 19.71
CA GLU A 80 108.49 -60.42 18.48
C GLU A 80 109.53 -59.32 18.24
N ILE A 81 109.19 -58.04 18.52
CA ILE A 81 110.12 -56.90 18.49
C ILE A 81 111.24 -57.12 19.49
N LYS A 82 110.90 -57.52 20.72
CA LYS A 82 111.90 -57.80 21.77
C LYS A 82 112.87 -58.90 21.33
N SER A 83 112.34 -60.02 20.81
CA SER A 83 113.17 -61.12 20.30
C SER A 83 114.04 -60.72 19.10
N ALA A 84 113.49 -59.94 18.16
CA ALA A 84 114.24 -59.45 17.01
C ALA A 84 115.31 -58.41 17.40
N THR A 85 115.04 -57.59 18.42
CA THR A 85 116.00 -56.63 18.98
C THR A 85 117.16 -57.36 19.65
N ASP A 86 116.88 -58.36 20.50
CA ASP A 86 117.91 -59.16 21.16
C ASP A 86 118.81 -59.88 20.13
N LYS A 87 118.21 -60.44 19.08
CA LYS A 87 118.94 -61.07 17.96
C LYS A 87 119.78 -60.07 17.18
N LYS A 88 119.26 -58.87 16.92
CA LYS A 88 119.98 -57.79 16.24
C LYS A 88 121.22 -57.39 17.05
N VAL A 89 121.09 -57.19 18.37
CA VAL A 89 122.22 -56.86 19.27
C VAL A 89 123.26 -57.97 19.29
N LEU A 90 122.84 -59.23 19.30
CA LEU A 90 123.76 -60.37 19.22
C LEU A 90 124.52 -60.42 17.89
N LEU A 91 123.82 -60.19 16.77
CA LEU A 91 124.43 -60.14 15.44
C LEU A 91 125.39 -58.95 15.30
N GLU A 92 125.07 -57.78 15.87
CA GLU A 92 125.99 -56.63 15.92
C GLU A 92 127.29 -56.98 16.64
N ARG A 93 127.21 -57.59 17.84
CA ARG A 93 128.40 -58.04 18.59
C ARG A 93 129.21 -59.10 17.83
N ASN A 94 128.54 -60.03 17.15
CA ASN A 94 129.20 -61.06 16.35
C ASN A 94 129.89 -60.46 15.12
N ILE A 95 129.26 -59.49 14.45
CA ILE A 95 129.86 -58.75 13.34
C ILE A 95 131.12 -58.01 13.83
N GLU A 96 131.05 -57.28 14.94
CA GLU A 96 132.18 -56.56 15.51
C GLU A 96 133.35 -57.51 15.83
N ASN A 97 133.08 -58.65 16.48
CA ASN A 97 134.09 -59.67 16.76
C ASN A 97 134.68 -60.31 15.49
N MET A 98 133.85 -60.60 14.48
CA MET A 98 134.30 -61.17 13.21
C MET A 98 135.09 -60.16 12.36
N GLU A 99 134.75 -58.86 12.42
CA GLU A 99 135.53 -57.79 11.80
C GLU A 99 136.93 -57.69 12.43
N ILE A 100 137.02 -57.80 13.76
CA ILE A 100 138.29 -57.87 14.47
C ILE A 100 139.08 -59.11 14.00
N GLN A 101 138.45 -60.30 13.94
CA GLN A 101 139.12 -61.52 13.47
C GLN A 101 139.60 -61.43 12.01
N VAL A 102 138.79 -60.92 11.09
CA VAL A 102 139.17 -60.72 9.68
C VAL A 102 140.32 -59.72 9.58
N SER A 103 140.31 -58.63 10.37
CA SER A 103 141.42 -57.67 10.39
C SER A 103 142.73 -58.31 10.88
N LEU A 104 142.67 -59.14 11.92
CA LEU A 104 143.81 -59.88 12.45
C LEU A 104 144.31 -60.93 11.45
N MET A 105 143.41 -61.66 10.79
CA MET A 105 143.78 -62.64 9.75
C MET A 105 144.37 -61.96 8.51
N SER A 106 143.85 -60.80 8.09
CA SER A 106 144.45 -60.00 7.01
C SER A 106 145.85 -59.57 7.40
N ARG A 107 146.04 -59.11 8.64
CA ARG A 107 147.37 -58.74 9.16
C ARG A 107 148.32 -59.93 9.20
N ILE A 108 147.85 -61.12 9.56
CA ILE A 108 148.65 -62.37 9.53
C ILE A 108 149.05 -62.71 8.10
N ARG A 109 148.15 -62.61 7.11
CA ARG A 109 148.48 -62.82 5.69
C ARG A 109 149.56 -61.85 5.23
N ASP A 110 149.44 -60.57 5.55
CA ASP A 110 150.42 -59.56 5.17
C ASP A 110 151.80 -59.87 5.81
N LEU A 111 151.83 -60.30 7.08
CA LEU A 111 153.05 -60.72 7.79
C LEU A 111 153.66 -62.04 7.24
N GLU A 112 152.84 -62.98 6.76
CA GLU A 112 153.30 -64.19 6.07
C GLU A 112 153.82 -63.91 4.66
N GLU A 113 153.26 -62.91 3.96
CA GLU A 113 153.76 -62.46 2.68
C GLU A 113 155.13 -61.76 2.82
N ASP A 114 155.32 -60.98 3.88
CA ASP A 114 156.64 -60.47 4.28
C ASP A 114 157.61 -61.61 4.63
N ARG A 115 157.13 -62.70 5.25
CA ARG A 115 157.94 -63.89 5.58
C ARG A 115 158.49 -64.61 4.34
N LYS A 116 157.75 -64.61 3.22
CA LYS A 116 158.21 -65.19 1.94
C LYS A 116 159.34 -64.38 1.29
N ARG A 117 159.58 -63.13 1.73
CA ARG A 117 160.65 -62.25 1.22
C ARG A 117 161.96 -62.36 2.03
N LEU A 118 162.06 -63.32 2.94
CA LEU A 118 163.26 -63.55 3.76
C LEU A 118 164.27 -64.44 3.01
N GLU A 119 165.53 -63.99 2.96
CA GLU A 119 166.65 -64.68 2.33
C GLU A 119 167.65 -65.14 3.39
N ASP A 120 168.12 -66.40 3.30
CA ASP A 120 169.11 -66.96 4.24
C ASP A 120 170.40 -66.14 4.24
N GLY A 121 170.84 -65.74 5.44
CA GLY A 121 172.07 -64.96 5.67
C GLY A 121 171.93 -63.44 5.74
N LYS A 122 170.72 -62.87 5.56
CA LYS A 122 170.44 -61.42 5.75
C LYS A 122 169.57 -61.16 6.98
N ALA A 123 169.83 -60.07 7.70
CA ALA A 123 169.09 -59.70 8.91
C ALA A 123 167.61 -59.42 8.61
N CYS A 124 166.71 -60.09 9.34
CA CYS A 124 165.26 -59.90 9.19
C CYS A 124 164.81 -58.46 9.54
N PRO A 125 163.98 -57.78 8.71
CA PRO A 125 163.53 -56.40 8.95
C PRO A 125 162.66 -56.21 10.21
N LEU A 126 162.11 -57.29 10.78
CA LEU A 126 161.20 -57.25 11.92
C LEU A 126 161.86 -57.64 13.26
N CYS A 127 162.98 -58.40 13.25
CA CYS A 127 163.62 -58.87 14.50
C CYS A 127 165.16 -59.00 14.47
N GLY A 128 165.83 -58.85 13.32
CA GLY A 128 167.29 -58.77 13.23
C GLY A 128 168.11 -60.07 13.36
N ALA A 129 167.49 -61.24 13.55
CA ALA A 129 168.20 -62.53 13.71
C ALA A 129 168.61 -63.18 12.36
N THR A 130 169.66 -64.01 12.37
CA THR A 130 170.28 -64.66 11.17
C THR A 130 169.91 -66.14 10.96
N ASP A 131 169.09 -66.75 11.83
CA ASP A 131 168.66 -68.16 11.71
C ASP A 131 167.15 -68.27 12.07
N HIS A 132 166.34 -69.00 11.28
CA HIS A 132 164.85 -68.98 11.36
C HIS A 132 164.23 -70.40 11.38
N PRO A 133 163.77 -70.92 12.53
CA PRO A 133 163.32 -72.32 12.70
C PRO A 133 161.88 -72.67 12.23
N TYR A 134 161.24 -71.87 11.38
CA TYR A 134 159.81 -72.05 11.12
C TYR A 134 159.45 -71.99 9.63
N ALA A 135 159.59 -73.13 8.97
CA ALA A 135 158.91 -73.46 7.72
C ALA A 135 158.03 -74.71 7.93
N LYS A 136 156.85 -74.53 8.53
CA LYS A 136 155.72 -75.46 8.39
C LYS A 136 154.42 -74.67 8.26
N GLY A 137 153.79 -74.83 7.10
CA GLY A 137 152.56 -74.15 6.72
C GLY A 137 151.41 -74.51 7.65
N ASN A 138 150.78 -73.47 8.18
CA ASN A 138 149.39 -73.51 8.57
C ASN A 138 148.82 -72.10 8.40
N VAL A 139 148.42 -71.79 7.16
CA VAL A 139 147.78 -70.52 6.82
C VAL A 139 146.27 -70.67 7.04
N PRO A 140 145.64 -69.91 7.94
CA PRO A 140 144.18 -69.88 8.02
C PRO A 140 143.58 -69.25 6.74
N GLU A 141 142.59 -69.90 6.13
CA GLU A 141 141.92 -69.40 4.92
C GLU A 141 141.05 -68.16 5.19
N LEU A 142 141.58 -66.97 4.90
CA LEU A 142 140.88 -65.68 4.93
C LEU A 142 139.52 -65.69 4.22
N ASN A 143 139.41 -66.40 3.09
CA ASN A 143 138.17 -66.50 2.31
C ASN A 143 136.99 -67.07 3.10
N LYS A 144 137.22 -67.92 4.10
CA LYS A 144 136.14 -68.48 4.94
C LYS A 144 135.66 -67.48 6.00
N ALA A 145 136.58 -66.72 6.59
CA ALA A 145 136.25 -65.71 7.60
C ALA A 145 135.53 -64.49 6.98
N GLU A 146 135.97 -64.03 5.80
CA GLU A 146 135.31 -62.95 5.06
C GLU A 146 133.92 -63.35 4.55
N ALA A 147 133.74 -64.60 4.11
CA ALA A 147 132.43 -65.13 3.72
C ALA A 147 131.46 -65.21 4.90
N ALA A 148 131.93 -65.70 6.06
CA ALA A 148 131.13 -65.75 7.29
C ALA A 148 130.71 -64.35 7.76
N LEU A 149 131.63 -63.37 7.73
CA LEU A 149 131.31 -61.98 8.07
C LEU A 149 130.26 -61.37 7.13
N LYS A 150 130.36 -61.66 5.82
CA LYS A 150 129.37 -61.19 4.82
C LYS A 150 128.00 -61.84 5.04
N GLU A 151 127.95 -63.11 5.42
CA GLU A 151 126.72 -63.83 5.75
C GLU A 151 126.07 -63.24 7.01
N THR A 152 126.81 -63.05 8.10
CA THR A 152 126.30 -62.42 9.33
C THR A 152 125.84 -60.98 9.10
N LYS A 153 126.52 -60.18 8.25
CA LYS A 153 126.05 -58.84 7.83
C LYS A 153 124.75 -58.88 7.03
N ASN A 154 124.54 -59.91 6.20
CA ASN A 154 123.29 -60.08 5.47
C ASN A 154 122.14 -60.50 6.40
N GLU A 155 122.41 -61.38 7.36
CA GLU A 155 121.45 -61.75 8.41
C GLU A 155 121.07 -60.55 9.27
N PHE A 156 122.04 -59.72 9.68
CA PHE A 156 121.80 -58.46 10.37
C PHE A 156 120.90 -57.50 9.56
N LYS A 157 121.17 -57.33 8.27
CA LYS A 157 120.30 -56.53 7.39
C LYS A 157 118.89 -57.11 7.28
N LYS A 158 118.75 -58.42 7.24
CA LYS A 158 117.44 -59.11 7.19
C LYS A 158 116.66 -58.91 8.49
N GLU A 159 117.31 -59.09 9.64
CA GLU A 159 116.68 -58.91 10.96
C GLU A 159 116.37 -57.43 11.23
N SER A 160 117.24 -56.49 10.83
CA SER A 160 116.96 -55.06 10.94
C SER A 160 115.79 -54.60 10.07
N LYS A 161 115.62 -55.16 8.86
CA LYS A 161 114.44 -54.91 8.02
C LYS A 161 113.17 -55.50 8.62
N LYS A 162 113.26 -56.68 9.25
CA LYS A 162 112.16 -57.31 9.95
C LYS A 162 111.72 -56.48 11.16
N LEU A 163 112.68 -55.99 11.95
CA LEU A 163 112.44 -55.11 13.10
C LEU A 163 111.71 -53.82 12.68
N SER A 164 112.18 -53.13 11.64
CA SER A 164 111.52 -51.91 11.13
C SER A 164 110.08 -52.14 10.66
N LYS A 165 109.79 -53.30 10.06
CA LYS A 165 108.41 -53.69 9.71
C LYS A 165 107.55 -53.92 10.95
N LEU A 166 108.07 -54.67 11.92
CA LEU A 166 107.36 -54.94 13.17
C LEU A 166 107.09 -53.65 13.96
N GLU A 167 108.02 -52.70 14.02
CA GLU A 167 107.84 -51.37 14.65
C GLU A 167 106.74 -50.55 13.94
N THR A 168 106.68 -50.62 12.60
CA THR A 168 105.62 -49.97 11.82
C THR A 168 104.25 -50.61 12.10
N ASP A 169 104.19 -51.93 12.17
CA ASP A 169 102.96 -52.67 12.44
C ASP A 169 102.51 -52.50 13.89
N GLN A 170 103.45 -52.39 14.84
CA GLN A 170 103.18 -52.02 16.23
C GLN A 170 102.53 -50.63 16.32
N ALA A 171 103.06 -49.63 15.63
CA ALA A 171 102.51 -48.28 15.63
C ALA A 171 101.09 -48.23 15.02
N LYS A 172 100.84 -49.00 13.95
CA LYS A 172 99.50 -49.16 13.36
C LYS A 172 98.52 -49.81 14.35
N GLN A 173 98.91 -50.92 14.98
CA GLN A 173 98.06 -51.59 15.95
C GLN A 173 97.79 -50.74 17.20
N ALA A 174 98.78 -49.97 17.66
CA ALA A 174 98.60 -49.02 18.76
C ALA A 174 97.59 -47.91 18.41
N ALA A 175 97.65 -47.39 17.17
CA ALA A 175 96.69 -46.40 16.69
C ALA A 175 95.27 -46.97 16.56
N GLU A 176 95.14 -48.22 16.09
CA GLU A 176 93.86 -48.93 15.99
C GLU A 176 93.25 -49.21 17.37
N ILE A 177 94.05 -49.68 18.33
CA ILE A 177 93.62 -49.84 19.74
C ILE A 177 93.08 -48.52 20.30
N LYS A 178 93.81 -47.41 20.09
CA LYS A 178 93.39 -46.10 20.58
C LYS A 178 92.08 -45.61 19.93
N HIS A 179 91.88 -45.91 18.65
CA HIS A 179 90.63 -45.58 17.96
C HIS A 179 89.46 -46.40 18.52
N VAL A 180 89.63 -47.72 18.68
CA VAL A 180 88.60 -48.59 19.25
C VAL A 180 88.27 -48.22 20.70
N GLU A 181 89.27 -47.85 21.50
CA GLU A 181 89.05 -47.35 22.88
C GLU A 181 88.25 -46.04 22.91
N LYS A 182 88.54 -45.13 21.97
CA LYS A 182 87.77 -43.89 21.81
C LYS A 182 86.32 -44.19 21.41
N ASP A 183 86.11 -45.07 20.45
CA ASP A 183 84.76 -45.45 19.98
C ASP A 183 83.94 -46.15 21.08
N ILE A 184 84.59 -46.98 21.91
CA ILE A 184 83.97 -47.58 23.09
C ILE A 184 83.56 -46.50 24.09
N ALA A 185 84.44 -45.52 24.38
CA ALA A 185 84.14 -44.43 25.30
C ALA A 185 82.94 -43.58 24.80
N GLU A 186 82.95 -43.18 23.53
CA GLU A 186 81.86 -42.42 22.91
C GLU A 186 80.54 -43.19 22.96
N LYS A 187 80.52 -44.45 22.53
CA LYS A 187 79.30 -45.29 22.61
C LYS A 187 78.83 -45.54 24.04
N THR A 188 79.74 -45.66 25.01
CA THR A 188 79.38 -45.81 26.42
C THR A 188 78.73 -44.54 26.96
N THR A 189 79.21 -43.35 26.58
CA THR A 189 78.58 -42.09 26.99
C THR A 189 77.16 -41.92 26.42
N VAL A 190 76.97 -42.28 25.14
CA VAL A 190 75.65 -42.27 24.50
C VAL A 190 74.71 -43.29 25.17
N LEU A 191 75.19 -44.51 25.41
CA LEU A 191 74.42 -45.55 26.10
C LEU A 191 73.98 -45.12 27.52
N ASN A 192 74.88 -44.48 28.28
CA ASN A 192 74.55 -43.98 29.61
C ASN A 192 73.51 -42.85 29.57
N SER A 193 73.59 -41.95 28.59
CA SER A 193 72.59 -40.92 28.35
C SER A 193 71.22 -41.51 27.99
N ASP A 194 71.20 -42.47 27.05
CA ASP A 194 69.96 -43.14 26.63
C ASP A 194 69.34 -43.96 27.78
N ASN A 195 70.16 -44.65 28.59
CA ASN A 195 69.69 -45.35 29.79
C ASN A 195 69.11 -44.41 30.86
N LYS A 196 69.70 -43.22 31.02
CA LYS A 196 69.17 -42.19 31.92
C LYS A 196 67.82 -41.69 31.43
N GLN A 197 67.73 -41.27 30.16
CA GLN A 197 66.49 -40.81 29.55
C GLN A 197 65.39 -41.88 29.62
N PHE A 198 65.73 -43.14 29.35
CA PHE A 198 64.79 -44.25 29.45
C PHE A 198 64.26 -44.42 30.88
N THR A 199 65.12 -44.29 31.89
CA THR A 199 64.70 -44.37 33.30
C THR A 199 63.79 -43.21 33.69
N ASP A 200 64.12 -41.99 33.26
CA ASP A 200 63.30 -40.79 33.49
C ASP A 200 61.91 -40.94 32.83
N THR A 201 61.85 -41.44 31.59
CA THR A 201 60.59 -41.70 30.88
C THR A 201 59.74 -42.77 31.57
N LEU A 202 60.35 -43.85 32.06
CA LEU A 202 59.61 -44.89 32.81
C LEU A 202 59.07 -44.37 34.15
N GLN A 203 59.77 -43.44 34.79
CA GLN A 203 59.29 -42.80 36.01
C GLN A 203 58.04 -41.96 35.74
N VAL A 204 58.02 -41.18 34.65
CA VAL A 204 56.83 -40.43 34.22
C VAL A 204 55.65 -41.36 33.88
N LEU A 205 55.93 -42.53 33.29
CA LEU A 205 54.93 -43.54 32.94
C LEU A 205 54.46 -44.39 34.14
N ASN A 206 55.08 -44.23 35.32
CA ASN A 206 54.88 -45.05 36.52
C ASN A 206 55.09 -46.57 36.27
N ILE A 207 56.09 -46.93 35.47
CA ILE A 207 56.43 -48.34 35.19
C ILE A 207 57.62 -48.75 36.08
N THR A 208 57.32 -49.41 37.20
CA THR A 208 58.32 -49.96 38.12
C THR A 208 58.50 -51.46 37.87
N GLU A 209 59.30 -51.81 36.86
CA GLU A 209 59.63 -53.21 36.54
C GLU A 209 61.15 -53.44 36.51
N VAL A 210 61.53 -54.72 36.68
CA VAL A 210 62.93 -55.17 36.60
C VAL A 210 63.45 -55.01 35.17
N ALA A 211 64.73 -54.65 35.01
CA ALA A 211 65.35 -54.26 33.73
C ALA A 211 65.01 -55.17 32.54
N GLU A 212 65.01 -56.49 32.74
CA GLU A 212 64.72 -57.50 31.71
C GLU A 212 63.25 -57.52 31.24
N LYS A 213 62.31 -57.09 32.10
CA LYS A 213 60.87 -57.08 31.81
C LYS A 213 60.35 -55.74 31.30
N ARG A 214 61.12 -54.66 31.44
CA ARG A 214 60.72 -53.30 31.03
C ARG A 214 60.29 -53.23 29.56
N ALA A 215 61.01 -53.91 28.67
CA ALA A 215 60.69 -53.92 27.24
C ALA A 215 59.40 -54.67 26.87
N VAL A 216 59.02 -55.68 27.66
CA VAL A 216 57.74 -56.39 27.49
C VAL A 216 56.61 -55.54 28.05
N LYS A 217 56.81 -54.98 29.26
CA LYS A 217 55.81 -54.15 29.92
C LYS A 217 55.47 -52.87 29.14
N VAL A 218 56.45 -52.18 28.57
CA VAL A 218 56.21 -51.01 27.70
C VAL A 218 55.35 -51.39 26.49
N ARG A 219 55.61 -52.54 25.85
CA ARG A 219 54.80 -53.01 24.72
C ARG A 219 53.37 -53.40 25.11
N GLU A 220 53.19 -54.05 26.26
CA GLU A 220 51.87 -54.40 26.78
C GLU A 220 51.05 -53.14 27.12
N GLU A 221 51.64 -52.19 27.84
CA GLU A 221 51.00 -50.91 28.18
C GLU A 221 50.65 -50.11 26.92
N LEU A 222 51.54 -50.09 25.91
CA LEU A 222 51.27 -49.46 24.62
C LEU A 222 50.06 -50.09 23.93
N ALA A 223 49.98 -51.42 23.89
CA ALA A 223 48.85 -52.13 23.28
C ALA A 223 47.52 -51.84 24.01
N VAL A 224 47.55 -51.78 25.35
CA VAL A 224 46.38 -51.42 26.16
C VAL A 224 45.94 -49.99 25.90
N VAL A 225 46.87 -49.03 25.95
CA VAL A 225 46.58 -47.60 25.69
C VAL A 225 46.05 -47.40 24.28
N GLN A 226 46.65 -48.04 23.27
CA GLN A 226 46.20 -47.93 21.88
C GLN A 226 44.78 -48.47 21.68
N LYS A 227 44.44 -49.57 22.35
CA LYS A 227 43.07 -50.10 22.34
C LYS A 227 42.09 -49.11 22.99
N SER A 228 42.44 -48.54 24.14
CA SER A 228 41.60 -47.54 24.81
C SER A 228 41.44 -46.25 23.99
N ILE A 229 42.48 -45.82 23.26
CA ILE A 229 42.42 -44.68 22.31
C ILE A 229 41.38 -44.95 21.23
N VAL A 230 41.39 -46.14 20.61
CA VAL A 230 40.42 -46.51 19.57
C VAL A 230 39.00 -46.56 20.12
N GLU A 231 38.81 -47.17 21.29
CA GLU A 231 37.50 -47.26 21.94
C GLU A 231 36.92 -45.88 22.28
N ILE A 232 37.69 -45.01 22.95
CA ILE A 232 37.23 -43.67 23.33
C ILE A 232 37.03 -42.78 22.11
N SER A 233 37.91 -42.86 21.11
CA SER A 233 37.73 -42.12 19.84
C SER A 233 36.44 -42.54 19.13
N GLY A 234 36.11 -43.83 19.14
CA GLY A 234 34.86 -44.36 18.58
C GLY A 234 33.61 -43.89 19.33
N ILE A 235 33.68 -43.80 20.66
CA ILE A 235 32.61 -43.23 21.50
C ILE A 235 32.40 -41.76 21.16
N ILE A 236 33.48 -40.96 21.09
CA ILE A 236 33.41 -39.53 20.75
C ILE A 236 32.78 -39.33 19.37
N ALA A 237 33.27 -40.05 18.35
CA ALA A 237 32.73 -39.94 16.99
C ALA A 237 31.23 -40.29 16.92
N SER A 238 30.81 -41.35 17.63
CA SER A 238 29.41 -41.77 17.70
C SER A 238 28.55 -40.74 18.42
N ALA A 239 29.04 -40.18 19.53
CA ALA A 239 28.34 -39.14 20.30
C ALA A 239 28.21 -37.83 19.51
N GLU A 240 29.25 -37.41 18.79
CA GLU A 240 29.22 -36.21 17.94
C GLU A 240 28.22 -36.35 16.79
N GLU A 241 28.16 -37.51 16.14
CA GLU A 241 27.19 -37.78 15.08
C GLU A 241 25.74 -37.78 15.61
N LYS A 242 25.51 -38.32 16.81
CA LYS A 242 24.19 -38.27 17.45
C LYS A 242 23.82 -36.85 17.88
N SER A 243 24.74 -36.09 18.46
CA SER A 243 24.55 -34.67 18.81
C SER A 243 24.23 -33.82 17.58
N LYS A 244 24.86 -34.11 16.44
CA LYS A 244 24.54 -33.45 15.16
C LYS A 244 23.11 -33.75 14.70
N LYS A 245 22.68 -35.02 14.80
CA LYS A 245 21.30 -35.44 14.48
C LYS A 245 20.28 -34.83 15.44
N GLU A 246 20.60 -34.77 16.73
CA GLU A 246 19.78 -34.14 17.76
C GLU A 246 19.55 -32.65 17.45
N LYS A 247 20.62 -31.89 17.18
CA LYS A 247 20.52 -30.48 16.78
C LYS A 247 19.68 -30.29 15.52
N ALA A 248 19.85 -31.16 14.52
CA ALA A 248 19.05 -31.12 13.30
C ALA A 248 17.56 -31.39 13.59
N ALA A 249 17.24 -32.41 14.40
CA ALA A 249 15.88 -32.74 14.80
C ALA A 249 15.24 -31.60 15.63
N GLN A 250 16.02 -30.95 16.51
CA GLN A 250 15.57 -29.81 17.31
C GLN A 250 15.21 -28.60 16.42
N VAL A 251 16.02 -28.29 15.40
CA VAL A 251 15.72 -27.23 14.42
C VAL A 251 14.44 -27.53 13.64
N VAL A 252 14.22 -28.79 13.24
CA VAL A 252 12.98 -29.20 12.56
C VAL A 252 11.76 -29.03 13.48
N LEU A 253 11.88 -29.44 14.74
CA LEU A 253 10.81 -29.27 15.73
C LEU A 253 10.47 -27.80 15.98
N GLU A 254 11.47 -26.94 16.14
CA GLU A 254 11.23 -25.51 16.37
C GLU A 254 10.56 -24.86 15.15
N LYS A 255 11.00 -25.19 13.93
CA LYS A 255 10.31 -24.75 12.70
C LYS A 255 8.86 -25.21 12.63
N MET A 256 8.58 -26.46 13.02
CA MET A 256 7.22 -26.99 13.06
C MET A 256 6.37 -26.29 14.12
N ARG A 257 6.94 -26.03 15.31
CA ARG A 257 6.29 -25.29 16.40
C ARG A 257 5.86 -23.88 15.96
N VAL A 258 6.77 -23.14 15.33
CA VAL A 258 6.47 -21.79 14.80
C VAL A 258 5.36 -21.85 13.74
N LYS A 259 5.37 -22.84 12.84
CA LYS A 259 4.29 -23.03 11.85
C LYS A 259 2.93 -23.29 12.51
N VAL A 260 2.89 -24.13 13.54
CA VAL A 260 1.66 -24.43 14.29
C VAL A 260 1.15 -23.18 15.01
N GLU A 261 2.04 -22.41 15.64
CA GLU A 261 1.67 -21.16 16.33
C GLU A 261 1.09 -20.13 15.35
N ASN A 262 1.75 -19.92 14.20
CA ASN A 262 1.28 -18.99 13.18
C ASN A 262 -0.07 -19.43 12.59
N SER A 263 -0.25 -20.73 12.34
CA SER A 263 -1.53 -21.26 11.85
C SER A 263 -2.64 -21.11 12.89
N SER A 264 -2.32 -21.28 14.19
CA SER A 264 -3.25 -21.06 15.30
C SER A 264 -3.68 -19.59 15.40
N LYS A 265 -2.74 -18.64 15.30
CA LYS A 265 -3.03 -17.20 15.28
C LYS A 265 -3.93 -16.83 14.08
N ALA A 266 -3.60 -17.30 12.89
CA ALA A 266 -4.41 -17.06 11.69
C ALA A 266 -5.84 -17.63 11.83
N LEU A 267 -6.00 -18.81 12.43
CA LEU A 267 -7.32 -19.38 12.72
C LEU A 267 -8.11 -18.53 13.72
N GLN A 268 -7.47 -18.01 14.76
CA GLN A 268 -8.11 -17.14 15.75
C GLN A 268 -8.57 -15.82 15.14
N GLU A 269 -7.73 -15.19 14.31
CA GLU A 269 -8.10 -13.99 13.56
C GLU A 269 -9.26 -14.24 12.59
N ALA A 270 -9.25 -15.36 11.87
CA ALA A 270 -10.33 -15.74 10.97
C ALA A 270 -11.66 -15.97 11.71
N LYS A 271 -11.61 -16.61 12.89
CA LYS A 271 -12.79 -16.79 13.75
C LYS A 271 -13.36 -15.44 14.22
N PHE A 272 -12.50 -14.54 14.67
CA PHE A 272 -12.92 -13.20 15.09
C PHE A 272 -13.56 -12.41 13.93
N LYS A 273 -12.96 -12.45 12.73
CA LYS A 273 -13.53 -11.82 11.53
C LYS A 273 -14.89 -12.42 11.15
N LEU A 274 -15.06 -13.73 11.27
CA LEU A 274 -16.33 -14.40 11.01
C LEU A 274 -17.40 -13.99 12.01
N GLU A 275 -17.06 -13.91 13.30
CA GLU A 275 -17.97 -13.46 14.36
C GLU A 275 -18.40 -12.00 14.15
N LEU A 276 -17.44 -11.12 13.83
CA LEU A 276 -17.72 -9.72 13.49
C LEU A 276 -18.68 -9.62 12.29
N ALA A 277 -18.37 -10.31 11.19
CA ALA A 277 -19.21 -10.32 10.00
C ALA A 277 -20.62 -10.90 10.28
N GLY A 278 -20.72 -11.93 11.11
CA GLY A 278 -22.00 -12.49 11.54
C GLY A 278 -22.84 -11.52 12.37
N SER A 279 -22.21 -10.78 13.28
CA SER A 279 -22.87 -9.74 14.08
C SER A 279 -23.36 -8.57 13.22
N GLU A 280 -22.55 -8.15 12.24
CA GLU A 280 -22.89 -7.08 11.32
C GLU A 280 -24.00 -7.49 10.34
N HIS A 281 -23.95 -8.72 9.81
CA HIS A 281 -25.04 -9.27 9.01
C HIS A 281 -26.35 -9.30 9.79
N THR A 282 -26.33 -9.75 11.05
CA THR A 282 -27.51 -9.77 11.91
C THR A 282 -28.05 -8.36 12.17
N ARG A 283 -27.18 -7.37 12.37
CA ARG A 283 -27.57 -5.96 12.50
C ARG A 283 -28.24 -5.44 11.22
N LEU A 284 -27.62 -5.66 10.06
CA LEU A 284 -28.13 -5.19 8.77
C LEU A 284 -29.46 -5.84 8.40
N VAL A 285 -29.64 -7.14 8.69
CA VAL A 285 -30.94 -7.82 8.49
C VAL A 285 -32.03 -7.17 9.33
N LYS A 286 -31.76 -6.87 10.61
CA LYS A 286 -32.73 -6.15 11.47
C LYS A 286 -33.04 -4.76 10.93
N GLU A 287 -32.04 -4.01 10.49
CA GLU A 287 -32.24 -2.69 9.89
C GLU A 287 -33.10 -2.78 8.62
N CYS A 288 -32.83 -3.75 7.73
CA CYS A 288 -33.65 -4.00 6.54
C CYS A 288 -35.11 -4.34 6.89
N ASP A 289 -35.33 -5.20 7.88
CA ASP A 289 -36.67 -5.55 8.36
C ASP A 289 -37.41 -4.34 8.94
N ASP A 290 -36.71 -3.50 9.70
CA ASP A 290 -37.27 -2.28 10.28
C ASP A 290 -37.59 -1.23 9.21
N TYR A 291 -36.74 -1.07 8.19
CA TYR A 291 -37.05 -0.23 7.03
C TYR A 291 -38.23 -0.77 6.22
N ALA A 292 -38.32 -2.10 6.02
CA ALA A 292 -39.45 -2.71 5.34
C ALA A 292 -40.77 -2.42 6.08
N LYS A 293 -40.79 -2.58 7.42
CA LYS A 293 -41.95 -2.23 8.25
C LYS A 293 -42.30 -0.74 8.15
N GLN A 294 -41.30 0.14 8.16
CA GLN A 294 -41.51 1.59 8.01
C GLN A 294 -42.11 1.94 6.64
N ILE A 295 -41.61 1.32 5.56
CA ILE A 295 -42.14 1.51 4.21
C ILE A 295 -43.59 1.03 4.12
N GLU A 296 -43.90 -0.14 4.64
CA GLU A 296 -45.27 -0.67 4.64
C GLU A 296 -46.22 0.22 5.45
N LYS A 297 -45.79 0.71 6.62
CA LYS A 297 -46.57 1.67 7.41
C LYS A 297 -46.79 2.99 6.67
N ALA A 298 -45.75 3.52 6.03
CA ALA A 298 -45.84 4.76 5.25
C ALA A 298 -46.76 4.59 4.03
N ARG A 299 -46.68 3.45 3.33
CA ARG A 299 -47.57 3.10 2.22
C ARG A 299 -49.02 2.96 2.67
N ALA A 300 -49.27 2.29 3.79
CA ALA A 300 -50.62 2.14 4.34
C ALA A 300 -51.24 3.50 4.72
N ASN A 301 -50.45 4.39 5.34
CA ASN A 301 -50.90 5.74 5.66
C ASN A 301 -51.19 6.55 4.38
N ALA A 302 -50.28 6.54 3.41
CA ALA A 302 -50.48 7.24 2.14
C ALA A 302 -51.70 6.70 1.38
N LEU A 303 -51.94 5.38 1.40
CA LEU A 303 -53.09 4.75 0.77
C LEU A 303 -54.40 5.26 1.37
N LYS A 304 -54.47 5.34 2.71
CA LYS A 304 -55.65 5.87 3.42
C LYS A 304 -55.99 7.31 2.99
N ASP A 305 -54.99 8.14 2.72
CA ASP A 305 -55.21 9.52 2.28
C ASP A 305 -55.71 9.62 0.83
N VAL A 306 -55.37 8.64 -0.02
CA VAL A 306 -55.72 8.65 -1.45
C VAL A 306 -56.87 7.74 -1.86
N GLU A 307 -57.33 6.87 -0.96
CA GLU A 307 -58.44 5.93 -1.19
C GLU A 307 -59.71 6.64 -1.67
N LEU A 308 -60.03 7.80 -1.07
CA LEU A 308 -61.17 8.65 -1.46
C LEU A 308 -61.11 9.16 -2.90
N PHE A 309 -59.93 9.14 -3.54
CA PHE A 309 -59.76 9.53 -4.94
C PHE A 309 -59.81 8.36 -5.92
N GLY A 310 -60.12 7.15 -5.44
CA GLY A 310 -60.26 5.92 -6.24
C GLY A 310 -58.95 5.15 -6.44
N ILE A 311 -57.96 5.36 -5.57
CA ILE A 311 -56.66 4.66 -5.62
C ILE A 311 -56.65 3.58 -4.56
N GLU A 312 -56.83 2.32 -4.99
CA GLU A 312 -56.93 1.17 -4.10
C GLU A 312 -55.57 0.57 -3.71
N GLN A 313 -54.53 0.85 -4.51
CA GLN A 313 -53.16 0.35 -4.26
C GLN A 313 -52.10 1.36 -4.72
N ILE A 314 -51.08 1.60 -3.88
CA ILE A 314 -49.90 2.39 -4.21
C ILE A 314 -48.74 1.46 -4.52
N GLN A 315 -48.51 1.18 -5.80
CA GLN A 315 -47.33 0.43 -6.24
C GLN A 315 -46.10 1.33 -6.31
N SER A 316 -44.94 0.81 -5.88
CA SER A 316 -43.68 1.58 -5.82
C SER A 316 -43.26 2.21 -7.16
N VAL A 317 -43.58 1.55 -8.27
CA VAL A 317 -43.18 1.98 -9.63
C VAL A 317 -44.15 3.04 -10.19
N ALA A 318 -45.36 3.13 -9.64
CA ALA A 318 -46.44 3.97 -10.16
C ALA A 318 -46.67 5.26 -9.34
N LEU A 319 -45.88 5.51 -8.29
CA LEU A 319 -46.01 6.69 -7.41
C LEU A 319 -45.98 8.01 -8.19
N ASP A 320 -45.02 8.18 -9.10
CA ASP A 320 -44.90 9.41 -9.90
C ASP A 320 -46.09 9.59 -10.86
N ALA A 321 -46.59 8.50 -11.44
CA ALA A 321 -47.74 8.53 -12.34
C ALA A 321 -49.02 8.91 -11.57
N ILE A 322 -49.22 8.33 -10.38
CA ILE A 322 -50.32 8.66 -9.47
C ILE A 322 -50.26 10.13 -9.06
N LEU A 323 -49.09 10.63 -8.66
CA LEU A 323 -48.92 12.02 -8.24
C LEU A 323 -49.21 12.99 -9.38
N LYS A 324 -48.75 12.66 -10.60
CA LYS A 324 -49.03 13.46 -11.80
C LYS A 324 -50.53 13.51 -12.12
N ASP A 325 -51.23 12.37 -12.05
CA ASP A 325 -52.69 12.31 -12.27
C ASP A 325 -53.45 13.13 -11.22
N LEU A 326 -53.19 12.92 -9.93
CA LEU A 326 -53.83 13.66 -8.84
C LEU A 326 -53.57 15.17 -8.95
N THR A 327 -52.37 15.58 -9.36
CA THR A 327 -52.03 16.99 -9.61
C THR A 327 -52.85 17.57 -10.76
N GLN A 328 -53.00 16.83 -11.87
CA GLN A 328 -53.80 17.25 -13.01
C GLN A 328 -55.30 17.32 -12.66
N ARG A 329 -55.81 16.37 -11.88
CA ARG A 329 -57.18 16.37 -11.36
C ARG A 329 -57.45 17.58 -10.47
N LYS A 330 -56.53 17.89 -9.55
CA LYS A 330 -56.61 19.09 -8.70
C LYS A 330 -56.70 20.36 -9.55
N LYS A 331 -55.79 20.55 -10.50
CA LYS A 331 -55.79 21.72 -11.39
C LYS A 331 -57.09 21.85 -12.19
N THR A 332 -57.61 20.74 -12.69
CA THR A 332 -58.87 20.71 -13.44
C THR A 332 -60.07 21.06 -12.54
N TRP A 333 -60.08 20.56 -11.31
CA TRP A 333 -61.12 20.88 -10.34
C TRP A 333 -61.08 22.37 -9.93
N GLU A 334 -59.91 22.93 -9.66
CA GLU A 334 -59.73 24.35 -9.34
C GLU A 334 -60.25 25.25 -10.48
N MET A 335 -59.89 24.95 -11.74
CA MET A 335 -60.43 25.66 -12.91
C MET A 335 -61.96 25.59 -13.00
N LYS A 336 -62.54 24.40 -12.80
CA LYS A 336 -64.00 24.21 -12.80
C LYS A 336 -64.68 24.95 -11.65
N GLN A 337 -64.07 24.98 -10.47
CA GLN A 337 -64.60 25.69 -9.30
C GLN A 337 -64.61 27.20 -9.54
N THR A 338 -63.55 27.76 -10.14
CA THR A 338 -63.52 29.18 -10.55
C THR A 338 -64.56 29.48 -11.62
N ALA A 339 -64.71 28.61 -12.63
CA ALA A 339 -65.74 28.78 -13.66
C ALA A 339 -67.16 28.72 -13.07
N LYS A 340 -67.41 27.78 -12.15
CA LYS A 340 -68.69 27.67 -11.41
C LYS A 340 -68.99 28.97 -10.67
N ALA A 341 -68.06 29.50 -9.88
CA ALA A 341 -68.24 30.76 -9.17
C ALA A 341 -68.54 31.93 -10.12
N GLY A 342 -67.88 31.96 -11.29
CA GLY A 342 -68.16 32.94 -12.35
C GLY A 342 -69.57 32.81 -12.95
N HIS A 343 -70.03 31.58 -13.19
CA HIS A 343 -71.39 31.32 -13.65
C HIS A 343 -72.45 31.65 -12.59
N GLU A 344 -72.20 31.32 -11.33
CA GLU A 344 -73.09 31.68 -10.20
C GLU A 344 -73.25 33.19 -10.07
N LYS A 345 -72.15 33.96 -10.22
CA LYS A 345 -72.21 35.42 -10.27
C LYS A 345 -73.06 35.92 -11.43
N LYS A 346 -72.82 35.40 -12.65
CA LYS A 346 -73.63 35.77 -13.84
C LYS A 346 -75.12 35.46 -13.65
N ILE A 347 -75.45 34.31 -13.04
CA ILE A 347 -76.84 33.95 -12.73
C ILE A 347 -77.43 34.95 -11.74
N SER A 348 -76.69 35.34 -10.71
CA SER A 348 -77.15 36.35 -9.74
C SER A 348 -77.38 37.71 -10.40
N ASP A 349 -76.47 38.16 -11.27
CA ASP A 349 -76.57 39.44 -11.98
C ASP A 349 -77.78 39.44 -12.94
N LEU A 350 -77.99 38.35 -13.69
CA LEU A 350 -79.14 38.19 -14.59
C LEU A 350 -80.47 38.15 -13.83
N LYS A 351 -80.54 37.46 -12.69
CA LYS A 351 -81.74 37.45 -11.84
C LYS A 351 -82.09 38.85 -11.34
N ALA A 352 -81.10 39.60 -10.85
CA ALA A 352 -81.30 40.99 -10.45
C ALA A 352 -81.77 41.88 -11.62
N GLY A 353 -81.28 41.61 -12.83
CA GLY A 353 -81.76 42.27 -14.06
C GLY A 353 -83.23 41.95 -14.36
N ILE A 354 -83.61 40.67 -14.33
CA ILE A 354 -85.00 40.23 -14.51
C ILE A 354 -85.92 40.89 -13.48
N ASP A 355 -85.53 40.89 -12.20
CA ASP A 355 -86.35 41.49 -11.12
C ASP A 355 -86.54 43.00 -11.35
N LYS A 356 -85.51 43.70 -11.82
CA LYS A 356 -85.59 45.11 -12.18
C LYS A 356 -86.53 45.35 -13.36
N ASP A 357 -86.42 44.56 -14.42
CA ASP A 357 -87.24 44.70 -15.62
C ASP A 357 -88.71 44.35 -15.34
N SER A 358 -88.97 43.32 -14.52
CA SER A 358 -90.32 42.99 -14.05
C SER A 358 -90.92 44.13 -13.23
N ALA A 359 -90.18 44.73 -12.30
CA ALA A 359 -90.67 45.88 -11.53
C ALA A 359 -90.99 47.09 -12.42
N LEU A 360 -90.18 47.33 -13.47
CA LEU A 360 -90.46 48.37 -14.46
C LEU A 360 -91.70 48.05 -15.30
N PHE A 361 -91.84 46.80 -15.74
CA PHE A 361 -93.02 46.34 -16.49
C PHE A 361 -94.31 46.54 -15.69
N ASP A 362 -94.32 46.10 -14.42
CA ASP A 362 -95.49 46.26 -13.54
C ASP A 362 -95.86 47.74 -13.34
N SER A 363 -94.86 48.64 -13.27
CA SER A 363 -95.10 50.08 -13.19
C SER A 363 -95.72 50.63 -14.48
N LEU A 364 -95.17 50.25 -15.64
CA LEU A 364 -95.68 50.69 -16.94
C LEU A 364 -97.07 50.14 -17.23
N GLU A 365 -97.36 48.91 -16.82
CA GLU A 365 -98.68 48.30 -16.95
C GLU A 365 -99.70 49.05 -16.08
N LYS A 366 -99.35 49.39 -14.83
CA LYS A 366 -100.19 50.26 -13.98
C LYS A 366 -100.44 51.61 -14.64
N ASP A 367 -99.41 52.29 -15.14
CA ASP A 367 -99.56 53.58 -15.82
C ASP A 367 -100.46 53.47 -17.06
N LEU A 368 -100.30 52.42 -17.87
CA LEU A 368 -101.16 52.15 -19.02
C LEU A 368 -102.63 51.96 -18.61
N THR A 369 -102.89 51.22 -17.53
CA THR A 369 -104.27 51.04 -17.04
C THR A 369 -104.88 52.36 -16.55
N VAL A 370 -104.11 53.22 -15.91
CA VAL A 370 -104.56 54.56 -15.47
C VAL A 370 -104.87 55.43 -16.68
N ARG A 371 -103.95 55.52 -17.64
CA ARG A 371 -104.17 56.29 -18.89
C ARG A 371 -105.35 55.77 -19.71
N GLY A 372 -105.58 54.46 -19.72
CA GLY A 372 -106.76 53.85 -20.35
C GLY A 372 -108.06 54.34 -19.72
N LYS A 373 -108.15 54.37 -18.38
CA LYS A 373 -109.32 54.88 -17.66
C LYS A 373 -109.55 56.38 -17.91
N GLU A 374 -108.48 57.19 -17.86
CA GLU A 374 -108.57 58.63 -18.15
C GLU A 374 -109.12 58.90 -19.56
N ARG A 375 -108.66 58.12 -20.55
CA ARG A 375 -109.18 58.20 -21.92
C ARG A 375 -110.67 57.86 -21.98
N ASP A 376 -111.09 56.79 -21.31
CA ASP A 376 -112.49 56.35 -21.33
C ASP A 376 -113.41 57.36 -20.63
N GLU A 377 -112.97 57.96 -19.52
CA GLU A 377 -113.68 59.06 -18.86
C GLU A 377 -113.80 60.31 -19.75
N LEU A 378 -112.72 60.71 -20.42
CA LEU A 378 -112.75 61.82 -21.37
C LEU A 378 -113.68 61.55 -22.54
N MET A 379 -113.73 60.31 -23.03
CA MET A 379 -114.65 59.91 -24.10
C MET A 379 -116.10 60.00 -23.66
N LEU A 380 -116.43 59.52 -22.45
CA LEU A 380 -117.78 59.65 -21.87
C LEU A 380 -118.19 61.12 -21.68
N GLN A 381 -117.26 61.96 -21.20
CA GLN A 381 -117.51 63.41 -21.07
C GLN A 381 -117.76 64.06 -22.43
N TYR A 382 -116.96 63.71 -23.44
CA TYR A 382 -117.14 64.21 -24.80
C TYR A 382 -118.51 63.80 -25.38
N GLU A 383 -118.90 62.53 -25.22
CA GLU A 383 -120.20 62.04 -25.66
C GLU A 383 -121.36 62.74 -24.93
N SER A 384 -121.25 62.93 -23.61
CA SER A 384 -122.23 63.66 -22.79
C SER A 384 -122.36 65.13 -23.21
N LEU A 385 -121.24 65.81 -23.46
CA LEU A 385 -121.23 67.20 -23.96
C LEU A 385 -121.85 67.29 -25.35
N CYS A 386 -121.54 66.33 -26.24
CA CYS A 386 -122.16 66.25 -27.57
C CYS A 386 -123.68 66.04 -27.47
N ALA A 387 -124.13 65.16 -26.58
CA ALA A 387 -125.55 64.91 -26.33
C ALA A 387 -126.25 66.16 -25.77
N SER A 388 -125.65 66.81 -24.76
CA SER A 388 -126.19 68.05 -24.15
C SER A 388 -126.27 69.18 -25.17
N ARG A 389 -125.26 69.34 -26.04
CA ARG A 389 -125.28 70.29 -27.14
C ARG A 389 -126.43 70.02 -28.10
N ARG A 390 -126.61 68.75 -28.51
CA ARG A 390 -127.71 68.35 -29.41
C ARG A 390 -129.08 68.58 -28.77
N GLU A 391 -129.23 68.38 -27.47
CA GLU A 391 -130.50 68.64 -26.78
C GLU A 391 -130.85 70.14 -26.77
N LEU A 392 -129.89 71.01 -26.43
CA LEU A 392 -130.11 72.45 -26.32
C LEU A 392 -130.29 73.15 -27.68
N PHE A 393 -129.53 72.75 -28.69
CA PHE A 393 -129.46 73.47 -29.97
C PHE A 393 -129.99 72.65 -31.16
N GLY A 394 -130.40 71.41 -30.94
CA GLY A 394 -130.72 70.47 -32.02
C GLY A 394 -129.51 70.24 -32.93
N ASP A 395 -129.78 70.03 -34.20
CA ASP A 395 -128.75 69.97 -35.25
C ASP A 395 -128.45 71.35 -35.86
N ARG A 396 -128.86 72.44 -35.21
CA ARG A 396 -128.64 73.80 -35.74
C ARG A 396 -127.18 74.17 -35.62
N ASN A 397 -126.63 74.66 -36.72
CA ASN A 397 -125.31 75.26 -36.73
C ASN A 397 -125.42 76.72 -36.25
N PRO A 398 -124.74 77.10 -35.14
CA PRO A 398 -124.74 78.48 -34.66
C PRO A 398 -124.45 79.51 -35.75
N ASP A 399 -123.46 79.24 -36.60
CA ASP A 399 -123.04 80.14 -37.68
C ASP A 399 -124.14 80.35 -38.74
N GLN A 400 -124.97 79.32 -38.99
CA GLN A 400 -126.08 79.40 -39.95
C GLN A 400 -127.28 80.16 -39.38
N GLU A 401 -127.58 79.98 -38.10
CA GLU A 401 -128.71 80.67 -37.45
C GLU A 401 -128.42 82.17 -37.25
N GLU A 402 -127.17 82.53 -36.97
CA GLU A 402 -126.72 83.93 -36.90
C GLU A 402 -126.94 84.65 -38.24
N LYS A 403 -126.52 84.02 -39.35
CA LYS A 403 -126.74 84.56 -40.70
C LYS A 403 -128.22 84.75 -41.03
N ARG A 404 -129.07 83.76 -40.71
CA ARG A 404 -130.53 83.82 -40.96
C ARG A 404 -131.19 85.00 -40.24
N LEU A 405 -130.82 85.24 -38.99
CA LEU A 405 -131.35 86.34 -38.19
C LEU A 405 -130.89 87.69 -38.75
N ALA A 406 -129.63 87.83 -39.17
CA ALA A 406 -129.12 89.04 -39.81
C ALA A 406 -129.89 89.39 -41.10
N ASP A 407 -130.12 88.41 -41.98
CA ASP A 407 -130.88 88.61 -43.23
C ASP A 407 -132.33 89.05 -42.95
N THR A 408 -132.95 88.51 -41.89
CA THR A 408 -134.32 88.86 -41.49
C THR A 408 -134.42 90.32 -41.02
N VAL A 409 -133.43 90.79 -40.25
CA VAL A 409 -133.36 92.19 -39.80
C VAL A 409 -133.18 93.14 -40.98
N GLU A 410 -132.36 92.79 -41.97
CA GLU A 410 -132.17 93.61 -43.18
C GLU A 410 -133.48 93.75 -43.98
N GLN A 411 -134.23 92.66 -44.17
CA GLN A 411 -135.53 92.69 -44.85
C GLN A 411 -136.57 93.56 -44.12
N ALA A 412 -136.62 93.48 -42.79
CA ALA A 412 -137.48 94.33 -41.98
C ALA A 412 -137.12 95.81 -42.14
N GLY A 413 -135.81 96.13 -42.17
CA GLY A 413 -135.30 97.48 -42.41
C GLY A 413 -135.73 98.06 -43.77
N LYS A 414 -135.62 97.28 -44.85
CA LYS A 414 -136.07 97.70 -46.20
C LYS A 414 -137.58 97.99 -46.26
N SER A 415 -138.38 97.22 -45.53
CA SER A 415 -139.84 97.39 -45.50
C SER A 415 -140.27 98.68 -44.78
N LEU A 416 -139.55 99.05 -43.71
CA LEU A 416 -139.78 100.30 -42.98
C LEU A 416 -139.54 101.53 -43.88
N GLU A 417 -138.43 101.55 -44.61
CA GLU A 417 -138.04 102.68 -45.45
C GLU A 417 -139.07 102.93 -46.57
N LYS A 418 -139.53 101.87 -47.23
CA LYS A 418 -140.59 101.94 -48.25
C LYS A 418 -141.90 102.53 -47.69
N THR A 419 -142.22 102.24 -46.43
CA THR A 419 -143.43 102.76 -45.77
C THR A 419 -143.27 104.25 -45.44
N ARG A 420 -142.06 104.69 -45.06
CA ARG A 420 -141.74 106.11 -44.84
C ARG A 420 -141.88 106.94 -46.10
N GLU A 421 -141.30 106.49 -47.22
CA GLU A 421 -141.41 107.19 -48.51
C GLU A 421 -142.87 107.40 -48.95
N GLN A 422 -143.73 106.40 -48.72
CA GLN A 422 -145.17 106.50 -49.00
C GLN A 422 -145.86 107.54 -48.10
N TYR A 423 -145.52 107.55 -46.82
CA TYR A 423 -146.05 108.52 -45.86
C TYR A 423 -145.70 109.96 -46.26
N GLU A 424 -144.42 110.24 -46.56
CA GLU A 424 -143.96 111.58 -46.97
C GLU A 424 -144.63 112.07 -48.27
N LYS A 425 -145.00 111.14 -49.16
CA LYS A 425 -145.73 111.48 -50.39
C LYS A 425 -147.17 111.95 -50.07
N ILE A 426 -147.87 111.22 -49.21
CA ILE A 426 -149.24 111.56 -48.79
C ILE A 426 -149.25 112.88 -48.02
N GLU A 427 -148.26 113.12 -47.16
CA GLU A 427 -148.16 114.37 -46.39
C GLU A 427 -148.01 115.60 -47.29
N ARG A 428 -147.21 115.51 -48.36
CA ARG A 428 -147.08 116.57 -49.37
C ARG A 428 -148.40 116.87 -50.08
N GLU A 429 -149.19 115.84 -50.43
CA GLU A 429 -150.51 116.01 -51.04
C GLU A 429 -151.51 116.69 -50.11
N ILE A 430 -151.51 116.34 -48.81
CA ILE A 430 -152.35 116.97 -47.79
C ILE A 430 -152.04 118.46 -47.68
N ASN A 431 -150.76 118.84 -47.64
CA ASN A 431 -150.36 120.25 -47.53
C ASN A 431 -150.78 121.06 -48.76
N ALA A 432 -150.61 120.52 -49.98
CA ALA A 432 -151.07 121.16 -51.21
C ALA A 432 -152.60 121.38 -51.24
N LEU A 433 -153.39 120.46 -50.70
CA LEU A 433 -154.84 120.59 -50.59
C LEU A 433 -155.25 121.68 -49.58
N LYS A 434 -154.55 121.81 -48.45
CA LYS A 434 -154.79 122.86 -47.45
C LYS A 434 -154.57 124.26 -48.02
N GLU A 435 -153.46 124.48 -48.73
CA GLU A 435 -153.18 125.78 -49.36
C GLU A 435 -154.28 126.20 -50.35
N LYS A 436 -154.83 125.26 -51.13
CA LYS A 436 -155.98 125.51 -52.01
C LYS A 436 -157.24 125.92 -51.26
N MET A 437 -157.52 125.29 -50.11
CA MET A 437 -158.66 125.64 -49.28
C MET A 437 -158.55 127.08 -48.77
N ASP A 438 -157.38 127.48 -48.28
CA ASP A 438 -157.16 128.83 -47.74
C ASP A 438 -157.29 129.91 -48.83
N LEU A 439 -156.78 129.64 -50.04
CA LEU A 439 -156.93 130.53 -51.21
C LEU A 439 -158.40 130.76 -51.58
N LEU A 440 -159.21 129.69 -51.60
CA LEU A 440 -160.64 129.76 -51.90
C LEU A 440 -161.39 130.56 -50.82
N LYS A 441 -161.02 130.37 -49.55
CA LYS A 441 -161.61 131.10 -48.42
C LYS A 441 -161.36 132.61 -48.52
N GLY A 442 -160.12 133.01 -48.82
CA GLY A 442 -159.76 134.42 -49.03
C GLY A 442 -160.51 135.07 -50.19
N ASN A 443 -160.78 134.32 -51.27
CA ASN A 443 -161.56 134.81 -52.42
C ASN A 443 -163.03 135.06 -52.06
N ILE A 444 -163.64 134.22 -51.22
CA ILE A 444 -165.03 134.38 -50.77
C ILE A 444 -165.17 135.68 -49.95
N GLU A 445 -164.27 135.92 -49.00
CA GLU A 445 -164.31 137.13 -48.15
C GLU A 445 -164.13 138.43 -48.97
N ARG A 446 -163.25 138.40 -49.98
CA ARG A 446 -163.04 139.54 -50.86
C ARG A 446 -164.32 139.89 -51.65
N ARG A 447 -164.96 138.89 -52.26
CA ARG A 447 -166.21 139.11 -53.02
C ARG A 447 -167.36 139.57 -52.13
N ALA A 448 -167.44 139.08 -50.89
CA ALA A 448 -168.43 139.55 -49.93
C ALA A 448 -168.28 141.05 -49.63
N ARG A 449 -167.03 141.55 -49.48
CA ARG A 449 -166.75 142.98 -49.29
C ARG A 449 -167.09 143.83 -50.53
N GLU A 450 -166.77 143.34 -51.72
CA GLU A 450 -167.10 144.01 -52.99
C GLU A 450 -168.61 144.19 -53.16
N LEU A 451 -169.41 143.19 -52.75
CA LEU A 451 -170.87 143.22 -52.84
C LEU A 451 -171.49 144.32 -51.96
N VAL A 452 -171.08 144.38 -50.69
CA VAL A 452 -171.57 145.40 -49.74
C VAL A 452 -171.23 146.82 -50.22
N GLN A 453 -170.06 146.99 -50.83
CA GLN A 453 -169.65 148.29 -51.37
C GLN A 453 -170.48 148.70 -52.60
N ALA A 454 -170.83 147.74 -53.46
CA ALA A 454 -171.67 147.98 -54.63
C ALA A 454 -173.10 148.38 -54.23
N GLU A 455 -173.69 147.73 -53.23
CA GLU A 455 -175.02 148.07 -52.69
C GLU A 455 -175.07 149.49 -52.11
N LYS A 456 -174.01 149.90 -51.42
CA LYS A 456 -173.92 151.25 -50.85
C LYS A 456 -173.85 152.35 -51.91
N ASN A 457 -173.04 152.12 -52.95
CA ASN A 457 -172.91 153.06 -54.07
C ASN A 457 -174.22 153.23 -54.85
N LEU A 458 -175.04 152.19 -54.96
CA LEU A 458 -176.35 152.24 -55.60
C LEU A 458 -177.29 153.17 -54.82
N LYS A 459 -177.37 153.02 -53.49
CA LYS A 459 -178.17 153.89 -52.61
C LYS A 459 -177.78 155.36 -52.69
N ASP A 460 -176.47 155.64 -52.73
CA ASP A 460 -175.99 157.02 -52.78
C ASP A 460 -176.29 157.71 -54.12
N LYS A 461 -176.34 156.97 -55.23
CA LYS A 461 -176.72 157.51 -56.56
C LYS A 461 -178.20 157.84 -56.66
N ILE A 462 -179.06 157.03 -56.04
CA ILE A 462 -180.51 157.28 -56.00
C ILE A 462 -180.79 158.61 -55.28
N LYS A 463 -180.18 158.83 -54.11
CA LYS A 463 -180.30 160.09 -53.35
C LYS A 463 -179.80 161.34 -54.09
N ARG A 464 -178.74 161.20 -54.89
CA ARG A 464 -178.17 162.34 -55.64
C ARG A 464 -179.01 162.77 -56.85
N SER A 465 -179.96 161.94 -57.28
CA SER A 465 -180.80 162.24 -58.45
C SER A 465 -182.04 163.08 -58.09
N GLY A 466 -182.17 163.52 -56.84
CA GLY A 466 -183.24 164.39 -56.36
C GLY A 466 -184.39 163.67 -55.64
N PHE A 467 -184.30 162.35 -55.48
CA PHE A 467 -185.33 161.49 -54.89
C PHE A 467 -184.90 160.99 -53.50
N GLU A 468 -185.84 160.90 -52.57
CA GLU A 468 -185.53 160.54 -51.17
C GLU A 468 -185.17 159.05 -50.99
N ASP A 469 -185.74 158.17 -51.81
CA ASP A 469 -185.44 156.73 -51.84
C ASP A 469 -185.66 156.06 -53.21
N GLU A 470 -185.38 154.74 -53.27
CA GLU A 470 -185.54 153.90 -54.46
C GLU A 470 -187.01 153.82 -54.93
N ALA A 471 -187.99 154.08 -54.05
CA ALA A 471 -189.41 154.11 -54.40
C ALA A 471 -189.84 155.47 -54.99
N ASP A 472 -189.25 156.58 -54.53
CA ASP A 472 -189.45 157.95 -55.02
C ASP A 472 -188.81 158.15 -56.41
N PHE A 473 -187.65 157.54 -56.68
CA PHE A 473 -187.00 157.46 -58.02
C PHE A 473 -187.79 156.63 -59.06
N LEU A 474 -188.60 155.68 -58.61
CA LEU A 474 -189.40 154.80 -59.48
C LEU A 474 -190.80 155.37 -59.81
N SER A 475 -191.19 156.54 -59.28
CA SER A 475 -192.50 157.18 -59.51
C SER A 475 -192.47 158.46 -60.36
N SER A 476 -191.30 158.78 -60.92
CA SER A 476 -191.11 159.59 -62.14
C SER A 476 -190.81 158.68 -63.32
#